data_AF-A0A2G9ZP27-F1
#
_entry.id   AF-A0A2G9ZP27-F1
#
_cell.length_a   1.000
_cell.length_b   1.000
_cell.length_c   1.000
_cell.angle_alpha   90.00
_cell.angle_beta   90.00
_cell.angle_gamma   90.00
#
_symmetry.space_group_name_H-M   'P 1'
#
loop_
_entity.id
_entity.type
_entity.pdbx_description
1 polymer ?
#
loop_
_entity_poly.entity_id
_entity_poly.type
_entity_poly.pdbx_seq_one_letter_code
_entity_poly.pdbx_strand_id
1 'polypeptide(L)'
;QVMPEKYKDFQVEMDMFNKAFAEVMLAGDSTGRVFSFPIPTYNVDKNFDWDRESLQPMWEMTAKYGVPYFSNFVNSDMDRDDARSMCCRLRLDNRELRKRGGGLFGANPLTGSLGVVTINLARLGYLSKDKEEFKARLLALMNLAKESLEIKRKVIEKFTADGLYPYSK
;
A
#
# COMPACT_ATOMS: atom_id res chain seq x y z
N GLN A 1 -9.84 7.14 26.12
CA GLN A 1 -10.65 8.32 26.50
C GLN A 1 -11.19 8.91 25.22
N VAL A 2 -12.50 9.11 25.11
CA VAL A 2 -13.10 9.74 23.92
C VAL A 2 -13.02 11.25 24.12
N MET A 3 -12.40 11.95 23.16
CA MET A 3 -12.30 13.41 23.15
C MET A 3 -13.39 14.00 22.24
N PRO A 4 -13.89 15.22 22.52
CA PRO A 4 -14.90 15.87 21.69
C PRO A 4 -14.37 16.28 20.30
N GLU A 5 -13.08 16.56 20.17
CA GLU A 5 -12.42 16.92 18.92
C GLU A 5 -12.31 15.72 17.97
N LYS A 6 -12.44 15.98 16.66
CA LYS A 6 -12.34 14.98 15.59
C LYS A 6 -11.05 15.21 14.80
N TYR A 7 -10.51 14.16 14.16
CA TYR A 7 -9.28 14.28 13.37
C TYR A 7 -9.31 15.38 12.30
N LYS A 8 -10.48 15.63 11.70
CA LYS A 8 -10.66 16.70 10.71
C LYS A 8 -10.45 18.11 11.28
N ASP A 9 -10.55 18.27 12.60
CA ASP A 9 -10.45 19.57 13.28
C ASP A 9 -8.97 19.99 13.44
N PHE A 10 -8.01 19.09 13.20
CA PHE A 10 -6.57 19.31 13.35
C PHE A 10 -5.85 19.48 12.00
N GLN A 11 -6.50 20.12 11.02
CA GLN A 11 -5.94 20.27 9.68
C GLN A 11 -4.66 21.13 9.68
N VAL A 12 -4.62 22.17 10.54
CA VAL A 12 -3.47 23.08 10.66
C VAL A 12 -2.23 22.33 11.17
N GLU A 13 -2.39 21.49 12.18
CA GLU A 13 -1.33 20.66 12.73
C GLU A 13 -0.86 19.62 11.71
N MET A 14 -1.79 18.99 10.99
CA MET A 14 -1.44 18.06 9.91
C MET A 14 -0.66 18.74 8.78
N ASP A 15 -1.02 19.97 8.43
CA ASP A 15 -0.29 20.77 7.44
C ASP A 15 1.11 21.15 7.94
N MET A 16 1.25 21.51 9.23
CA MET A 16 2.55 21.75 9.85
C MET A 16 3.45 20.51 9.80
N PHE A 17 2.93 19.33 10.14
CA PHE A 17 3.68 18.08 10.08
C PHE A 17 4.11 17.73 8.66
N ASN A 18 3.20 17.82 7.68
CA ASN A 18 3.51 17.52 6.29
C ASN A 18 4.58 18.45 5.71
N LYS A 19 4.49 19.75 6.05
CA LYS A 19 5.48 20.75 5.64
C LYS A 19 6.86 20.43 6.21
N ALA A 20 6.95 20.28 7.53
CA ALA A 20 8.23 19.97 8.21
C ALA A 20 8.86 18.66 7.69
N PHE A 21 8.03 17.64 7.47
CA PHE A 21 8.49 16.37 6.93
C PHE A 21 9.06 16.51 5.51
N ALA A 22 8.36 17.23 4.62
CA ALA A 22 8.84 17.47 3.25
C ALA A 22 10.11 18.35 3.21
N GLU A 23 10.23 19.34 4.09
CA GLU A 23 11.44 20.17 4.23
C GLU A 23 12.66 19.33 4.65
N VAL A 24 12.51 18.41 5.61
CA VAL A 24 13.58 17.48 6.00
C VAL A 24 13.96 16.56 4.84
N MET A 25 12.97 16.01 4.15
CA MET A 25 13.21 15.14 2.99
C MET A 25 13.93 15.87 1.85
N LEU A 26 13.62 17.16 1.66
CA LEU A 26 14.24 18.02 0.65
C LEU A 26 15.68 18.41 1.00
N ALA A 27 15.96 18.63 2.30
CA ALA A 27 17.30 18.90 2.81
C ALA A 27 18.23 17.70 2.60
N GLY A 28 17.69 16.49 2.73
CA GLY A 28 18.43 15.25 2.56
C GLY A 28 19.26 14.86 3.78
N ASP A 29 20.07 13.81 3.63
CA ASP A 29 20.96 13.32 4.67
C ASP A 29 22.11 14.30 4.98
N SER A 30 23.02 13.93 5.88
CA SER A 30 24.18 14.75 6.25
C SER A 30 25.10 15.14 5.07
N THR A 31 24.93 14.49 3.91
CA THR A 31 25.68 14.75 2.67
C THR A 31 24.82 15.41 1.59
N GLY A 32 23.58 15.78 1.89
CA GLY A 32 22.62 16.39 0.96
C GLY A 32 21.97 15.40 -0.02
N ARG A 33 22.07 14.09 0.24
CA ARG A 33 21.43 13.07 -0.61
C ARG A 33 19.99 12.83 -0.16
N VAL A 34 19.13 12.54 -1.13
CA VAL A 34 17.73 12.21 -0.84
C VAL A 34 17.64 10.96 0.04
N PHE A 35 16.75 10.99 1.03
CA PHE A 35 16.44 9.81 1.82
C PHE A 35 15.74 8.77 0.95
N SER A 36 16.24 7.53 1.00
CA SER A 36 15.56 6.40 0.34
C SER A 36 14.33 5.93 1.12
N PHE A 37 14.27 6.19 2.42
CA PHE A 37 13.16 5.81 3.31
C PHE A 37 12.93 6.86 4.42
N PRO A 38 11.69 7.00 4.91
CA PRO A 38 10.47 6.35 4.43
C PRO A 38 10.04 6.91 3.07
N ILE A 39 9.36 6.10 2.25
CA ILE A 39 8.83 6.56 0.96
C ILE A 39 7.47 7.22 1.24
N PRO A 40 7.33 8.55 1.11
CA PRO A 40 6.07 9.21 1.39
C PRO A 40 5.07 8.87 0.29
N THR A 41 3.79 8.82 0.63
CA THR A 41 2.71 8.65 -0.35
C THR A 41 1.56 9.59 -0.02
N TYR A 42 1.24 10.48 -0.97
CA TYR A 42 0.18 11.45 -0.82
C TYR A 42 -1.06 10.99 -1.61
N ASN A 43 -2.23 11.06 -0.97
CA ASN A 43 -3.50 10.74 -1.63
C ASN A 43 -4.01 11.99 -2.35
N VAL A 44 -4.28 11.86 -3.65
CA VAL A 44 -4.83 12.93 -4.49
C VAL A 44 -6.22 12.51 -4.93
N ASP A 45 -7.24 13.25 -4.53
CA ASP A 45 -8.62 13.02 -4.93
C ASP A 45 -9.23 14.26 -5.61
N LYS A 46 -10.53 14.20 -5.92
CA LYS A 46 -11.23 15.29 -6.62
C LYS A 46 -11.27 16.61 -5.85
N ASN A 47 -11.13 16.56 -4.52
CA ASN A 47 -11.18 17.70 -3.62
C ASN A 47 -9.78 18.11 -3.13
N PHE A 48 -8.73 17.60 -3.76
CA PHE A 48 -7.36 17.90 -3.37
C PHE A 48 -7.06 19.38 -3.60
N ASP A 49 -6.57 20.03 -2.56
CA ASP A 49 -6.23 21.45 -2.56
C ASP A 49 -4.82 21.65 -3.11
N TRP A 50 -4.73 21.86 -4.42
CA TRP A 50 -3.47 21.95 -5.16
C TRP A 50 -2.61 23.14 -4.77
N ASP A 51 -3.26 24.25 -4.39
CA ASP A 51 -2.63 25.54 -4.11
C ASP A 51 -2.31 25.71 -2.61
N ARG A 52 -2.53 24.66 -1.80
CA ARG A 52 -2.24 24.70 -0.37
C ARG A 52 -0.78 25.01 -0.11
N GLU A 53 -0.53 26.07 0.66
CA GLU A 53 0.82 26.56 0.97
C GLU A 53 1.71 25.50 1.63
N SER A 54 1.16 24.66 2.52
CA SER A 54 1.90 23.58 3.19
C SER A 54 2.44 22.50 2.25
N LEU A 55 1.92 22.43 1.01
CA LEU A 55 2.35 21.47 0.01
C LEU A 55 3.53 21.97 -0.84
N GLN A 56 3.91 23.24 -0.76
CA GLN A 56 5.01 23.79 -1.57
C GLN A 56 6.32 22.99 -1.44
N PRO A 57 6.82 22.62 -0.25
CA PRO A 57 8.04 21.82 -0.14
C PRO A 57 7.89 20.41 -0.72
N MET A 58 6.68 19.85 -0.69
CA MET A 58 6.38 18.54 -1.30
C MET A 58 6.45 18.62 -2.83
N TRP A 59 5.96 19.70 -3.44
CA TRP A 59 6.11 19.95 -4.87
C TRP A 59 7.56 20.17 -5.28
N GLU A 60 8.32 20.93 -4.49
CA GLU A 60 9.75 21.13 -4.72
C GLU A 60 10.53 19.81 -4.64
N MET A 61 10.24 19.00 -3.61
CA MET A 61 10.80 17.65 -3.45
C MET A 61 10.46 16.77 -4.66
N THR A 62 9.23 16.84 -5.17
CA THR A 62 8.78 16.12 -6.37
C THR A 62 9.58 16.52 -7.59
N ALA A 63 9.75 17.82 -7.82
CA ALA A 63 10.51 18.34 -8.96
C ALA A 63 12.00 17.98 -8.88
N LYS A 64 12.59 18.05 -7.68
CA LYS A 64 14.03 17.82 -7.47
C LYS A 64 14.43 16.36 -7.51
N TYR A 65 13.61 15.47 -6.91
CA TYR A 65 14.01 14.09 -6.63
C TYR A 65 13.06 13.03 -7.20
N GLY A 66 11.92 13.41 -7.78
CA GLY A 66 10.93 12.45 -8.28
C GLY A 66 10.21 11.66 -7.17
N VAL A 67 10.25 12.17 -5.93
CA VAL A 67 9.51 11.65 -4.77
C VAL A 67 8.64 12.77 -4.22
N PRO A 68 7.43 12.51 -3.70
CA PRO A 68 6.92 11.25 -3.19
C PRO A 68 6.09 10.48 -4.23
N TYR A 69 5.51 9.34 -3.84
CA TYR A 69 4.45 8.71 -4.63
C TYR A 69 3.11 9.43 -4.45
N PHE A 70 2.28 9.38 -5.49
CA PHE A 70 0.92 9.88 -5.45
C PHE A 70 -0.07 8.73 -5.66
N SER A 71 -0.95 8.53 -4.69
CA SER A 71 -2.10 7.65 -4.85
C SER A 71 -3.24 8.44 -5.49
N ASN A 72 -3.44 8.23 -6.78
CA ASN A 72 -4.50 8.88 -7.54
C ASN A 72 -5.87 8.23 -7.28
N PHE A 73 -6.79 9.02 -6.74
CA PHE A 73 -8.22 8.74 -6.53
C PHE A 73 -9.13 9.65 -7.37
N VAL A 74 -8.58 10.56 -8.18
CA VAL A 74 -9.34 11.51 -9.01
C VAL A 74 -10.23 10.77 -10.02
N ASN A 75 -9.70 9.70 -10.61
CA ASN A 75 -10.36 8.92 -11.66
C ASN A 75 -10.88 7.56 -11.15
N SER A 76 -11.00 7.37 -9.84
CA SER A 76 -11.53 6.12 -9.26
C SER A 76 -12.87 6.33 -8.58
N ASP A 77 -13.73 5.33 -8.63
CA ASP A 77 -14.94 5.24 -7.80
C ASP A 77 -14.64 4.84 -6.33
N MET A 78 -13.35 4.75 -5.97
CA MET A 78 -12.87 4.40 -4.63
C MET A 78 -12.64 5.66 -3.79
N ASP A 79 -13.03 5.62 -2.52
CA ASP A 79 -12.69 6.64 -1.53
C ASP A 79 -11.27 6.40 -0.97
N ARG A 80 -10.67 7.43 -0.37
CA ARG A 80 -9.34 7.36 0.29
C ARG A 80 -9.29 6.29 1.39
N ASP A 81 -10.45 5.95 1.98
CA ASP A 81 -10.59 4.92 3.00
C ASP A 81 -10.75 3.51 2.44
N ASP A 82 -11.02 3.35 1.14
CA ASP A 82 -11.27 2.05 0.50
C ASP A 82 -9.98 1.30 0.13
N ALA A 83 -8.84 1.99 0.07
CA ALA A 83 -7.57 1.39 -0.31
C ALA A 83 -6.42 1.89 0.57
N ARG A 84 -5.61 0.95 1.06
CA ARG A 84 -4.35 1.25 1.74
C ARG A 84 -3.19 0.63 0.96
N SER A 85 -2.16 1.44 0.72
CA SER A 85 -0.92 0.97 0.08
C SER A 85 -0.09 0.21 1.10
N MET A 86 0.06 -1.09 0.89
CA MET A 86 0.97 -1.94 1.68
C MET A 86 2.34 -1.97 1.00
N CYS A 87 3.08 -0.84 1.11
CA CYS A 87 4.37 -0.61 0.45
C CYS A 87 4.28 -0.52 -1.10
N CYS A 88 5.29 -1.01 -1.82
CA CYS A 88 5.66 -0.59 -3.18
C CYS A 88 4.53 -0.58 -4.23
N ARG A 89 3.56 -1.51 -4.19
CA ARG A 89 2.39 -1.48 -5.11
C ARG A 89 1.20 -2.34 -4.67
N LEU A 90 1.29 -3.07 -3.55
CA LEU A 90 0.19 -3.90 -3.08
C LEU A 90 -0.94 -3.00 -2.58
N ARG A 91 -2.09 -3.06 -3.24
CA ARG A 91 -3.32 -2.38 -2.81
C ARG A 91 -4.33 -3.44 -2.39
N LEU A 92 -4.74 -3.36 -1.14
CA LEU A 92 -5.84 -4.18 -0.63
C LEU A 92 -7.15 -3.43 -0.88
N ASP A 93 -8.15 -4.12 -1.42
CA ASP A 93 -9.52 -3.61 -1.48
C ASP A 93 -10.20 -3.85 -0.12
N ASN A 94 -10.41 -2.78 0.63
CA ASN A 94 -10.99 -2.89 1.97
C ASN A 94 -12.44 -3.40 1.93
N ARG A 95 -13.16 -3.28 0.80
CA ARG A 95 -14.53 -3.78 0.66
C ARG A 95 -14.58 -5.30 0.71
N GLU A 96 -13.54 -5.98 0.21
CA GLU A 96 -13.43 -7.43 0.26
C GLU A 96 -12.98 -7.93 1.64
N LEU A 97 -12.23 -7.11 2.39
CA LEU A 97 -11.73 -7.44 3.72
C LEU A 97 -12.79 -7.36 4.83
N ARG A 98 -13.82 -6.51 4.69
CA ARG A 98 -14.89 -6.32 5.71
C ARG A 98 -15.62 -7.61 6.11
N LYS A 99 -15.51 -8.69 5.34
CA LYS A 99 -16.18 -9.98 5.62
C LYS A 99 -15.39 -10.95 6.51
N ARG A 100 -14.15 -10.65 6.89
CA ARG A 100 -13.36 -11.53 7.79
C ARG A 100 -13.06 -10.85 9.12
N GLY A 101 -14.05 -10.88 10.02
CA GLY A 101 -13.92 -10.85 11.49
C GLY A 101 -13.08 -9.72 12.14
N GLY A 102 -13.75 -8.80 12.84
CA GLY A 102 -13.11 -7.99 13.89
C GLY A 102 -13.77 -6.63 14.14
N GLY A 103 -14.61 -6.55 15.19
CA GLY A 103 -14.93 -5.32 15.93
C GLY A 103 -15.51 -4.11 15.18
N LEU A 104 -15.78 -3.05 15.95
CA LEU A 104 -16.31 -1.75 15.47
C LEU A 104 -15.28 -0.95 14.64
N PHE A 105 -14.01 -1.39 14.65
CA PHE A 105 -12.91 -0.87 13.86
C PHE A 105 -12.37 -2.03 13.04
N GLY A 106 -12.73 -2.09 11.74
CA GLY A 106 -12.35 -3.21 10.87
C GLY A 106 -10.83 -3.45 10.84
N ALA A 107 -10.43 -4.66 10.43
CA ALA A 107 -9.05 -5.16 10.36
C ALA A 107 -8.08 -4.40 9.40
N ASN A 108 -8.40 -3.16 9.06
CA ASN A 108 -7.78 -2.38 8.00
C ASN A 108 -6.31 -2.01 8.26
N PRO A 109 -5.87 -1.61 9.47
CA PRO A 109 -4.45 -1.28 9.71
C PRO A 109 -3.56 -2.51 9.97
N LEU A 110 -4.12 -3.72 10.06
CA LEU A 110 -3.40 -4.94 10.46
C LEU A 110 -3.43 -6.04 9.37
N THR A 111 -3.75 -5.68 8.12
CA THR A 111 -3.80 -6.65 7.02
C THR A 111 -2.56 -6.52 6.13
N GLY A 112 -1.96 -7.65 5.75
CA GLY A 112 -0.86 -7.71 4.80
C GLY A 112 -0.92 -8.94 3.89
N SER A 113 0.10 -9.12 3.05
CA SER A 113 0.20 -10.30 2.19
C SER A 113 1.03 -11.40 2.84
N LEU A 114 0.50 -12.63 2.85
CA LEU A 114 1.23 -13.84 3.26
C LEU A 114 2.35 -14.21 2.28
N GLY A 115 2.26 -13.80 1.03
CA GLY A 115 3.25 -14.12 0.00
C GLY A 115 2.84 -13.68 -1.40
N VAL A 116 3.80 -13.67 -2.31
CA VAL A 116 3.61 -13.35 -3.72
C VAL A 116 4.27 -14.45 -4.55
N VAL A 117 3.54 -14.95 -5.55
CA VAL A 117 4.09 -15.83 -6.59
C VAL A 117 3.94 -15.11 -7.92
N THR A 118 5.06 -14.92 -8.62
CA THR A 118 5.10 -14.25 -9.93
C THR A 118 5.15 -15.28 -11.05
N ILE A 119 4.20 -15.23 -11.97
CA ILE A 119 4.18 -16.10 -13.15
C ILE A 119 4.89 -15.39 -14.30
N ASN A 120 5.87 -16.06 -14.92
CA ASN A 120 6.57 -15.53 -16.09
C ASN A 120 5.72 -15.70 -17.36
N LEU A 121 4.86 -14.72 -17.64
CA LEU A 121 3.97 -14.74 -18.80
C LEU A 121 4.72 -14.75 -20.15
N ALA A 122 5.88 -14.10 -20.24
CA ALA A 122 6.69 -14.09 -21.46
C ALA A 122 7.17 -15.51 -21.82
N ARG A 123 7.61 -16.28 -20.81
CA ARG A 123 7.97 -17.68 -21.01
C ARG A 123 6.77 -18.54 -21.41
N LEU A 124 5.59 -18.33 -20.82
CA LEU A 124 4.39 -19.04 -21.28
C LEU A 124 4.07 -18.71 -22.74
N GLY A 125 4.14 -17.44 -23.12
CA GLY A 125 3.92 -17.01 -24.50
C GLY A 125 4.87 -17.70 -25.48
N TYR A 126 6.16 -17.76 -25.13
CA TYR A 126 7.17 -18.45 -25.95
C TYR A 126 6.90 -19.97 -26.09
N LEU A 127 6.41 -20.63 -25.03
CA LEU A 127 6.20 -22.07 -25.02
C LEU A 127 4.85 -22.51 -25.60
N SER A 128 3.92 -21.58 -25.84
CA SER A 128 2.57 -21.90 -26.28
C SER A 128 2.45 -21.71 -27.78
N LYS A 129 1.88 -22.69 -28.48
CA LYS A 129 1.66 -22.60 -29.93
C LYS A 129 0.46 -21.74 -30.29
N ASP A 130 -0.53 -21.71 -29.40
CA ASP A 130 -1.76 -20.96 -29.58
C ASP A 130 -2.32 -20.44 -28.23
N LYS A 131 -3.43 -19.72 -28.34
CA LYS A 131 -4.12 -19.08 -27.21
C LYS A 131 -4.70 -20.09 -26.21
N GLU A 132 -5.17 -21.23 -26.68
CA GLU A 132 -5.79 -22.23 -25.81
C GLU A 132 -4.74 -22.99 -25.02
N GLU A 133 -3.61 -23.35 -25.64
CA GLU A 133 -2.46 -23.92 -24.96
C GLU A 133 -1.89 -22.94 -23.90
N PHE A 134 -1.80 -21.65 -24.24
CA PHE A 134 -1.36 -20.62 -23.29
C PHE A 134 -2.26 -20.56 -22.05
N LYS A 135 -3.59 -20.53 -22.24
CA LYS A 135 -4.55 -20.51 -21.13
C LYS A 135 -4.46 -21.76 -20.28
N ALA A 136 -4.32 -22.94 -20.89
CA ALA A 136 -4.20 -24.20 -20.17
C ALA A 136 -2.93 -24.23 -19.30
N ARG A 137 -1.78 -23.81 -19.85
CA ARG A 137 -0.51 -23.68 -19.12
C ARG A 137 -0.60 -22.66 -17.98
N LEU A 138 -1.25 -21.53 -18.24
CA LEU A 138 -1.46 -20.48 -17.24
C LEU A 138 -2.31 -20.99 -16.08
N LEU A 139 -3.42 -21.66 -16.37
CA LEU A 139 -4.31 -22.23 -15.35
C LEU A 139 -3.57 -23.25 -14.47
N ALA A 140 -2.76 -24.13 -15.07
CA ALA A 140 -1.96 -25.10 -14.33
C ALA A 140 -0.98 -24.41 -13.37
N LEU A 141 -0.29 -23.36 -13.81
CA LEU A 141 0.63 -22.60 -12.96
C LEU A 141 -0.08 -21.77 -11.89
N MET A 142 -1.26 -21.22 -12.18
CA MET A 142 -2.09 -20.52 -11.20
C MET A 142 -2.55 -21.47 -10.08
N ASN A 143 -2.94 -22.71 -10.42
CA ASN A 143 -3.30 -23.72 -9.43
C ASN A 143 -2.10 -24.10 -8.56
N LEU A 144 -0.92 -24.30 -9.15
CA LEU A 144 0.30 -24.57 -8.39
C LEU A 144 0.70 -23.39 -7.48
N ALA A 145 0.58 -22.16 -7.96
CA ALA A 145 0.83 -20.96 -7.17
C ALA A 145 -0.11 -20.85 -5.97
N LYS A 146 -1.41 -21.15 -6.17
CA LYS A 146 -2.40 -21.24 -5.09
C LYS A 146 -1.99 -22.28 -4.06
N GLU A 147 -1.67 -23.51 -4.47
CA GLU A 147 -1.26 -24.58 -3.55
C GLU A 147 -0.04 -24.18 -2.72
N SER A 148 0.98 -23.57 -3.34
CA SER A 148 2.16 -23.06 -2.66
C SER A 148 1.81 -22.02 -1.57
N LEU A 149 0.93 -21.06 -1.90
CA LEU A 149 0.48 -20.03 -0.96
C LEU A 149 -0.38 -20.62 0.17
N GLU A 150 -1.23 -21.61 -0.12
CA GLU A 150 -2.04 -22.32 0.88
C GLU A 150 -1.18 -23.14 1.85
N ILE A 151 -0.12 -23.78 1.36
CA ILE A 151 0.85 -24.47 2.22
C ILE A 151 1.54 -23.46 3.15
N LYS A 152 2.02 -22.34 2.60
CA LYS A 152 2.65 -21.28 3.40
C LYS A 152 1.70 -20.72 4.46
N ARG A 153 0.43 -20.49 4.10
CA ARG A 153 -0.61 -20.03 5.02
C ARG A 153 -0.76 -20.96 6.23
N LYS A 154 -0.89 -22.27 5.99
CA LYS A 154 -1.02 -23.26 7.08
C LYS A 154 0.16 -23.25 8.04
N VAL A 155 1.38 -23.10 7.51
CA VAL A 155 2.60 -23.01 8.34
C VAL A 155 2.59 -21.75 9.20
N ILE A 156 2.26 -20.59 8.61
CA ILE A 156 2.19 -19.33 9.34
C ILE A 156 1.09 -19.39 10.40
N GLU A 157 -0.10 -19.91 10.08
CA GLU A 157 -1.19 -20.08 11.03
C GLU A 157 -0.78 -20.96 12.22
N LYS A 158 -0.03 -22.05 11.97
CA LYS A 158 0.54 -22.89 13.03
C LYS A 158 1.50 -22.09 13.92
N PHE A 159 2.46 -21.37 13.32
CA PHE A 159 3.41 -20.54 14.08
C PHE A 159 2.73 -19.43 14.90
N THR A 160 1.64 -18.85 14.38
CA THR A 160 0.80 -17.90 15.14
C THR A 160 0.17 -18.57 16.36
N ALA A 161 -0.40 -19.77 16.20
CA ALA A 161 -1.00 -20.54 17.30
C ALA A 161 0.06 -20.91 18.35
N ASP A 162 1.25 -21.30 17.91
CA ASP A 162 2.41 -21.64 18.76
C ASP A 162 3.03 -20.41 19.44
N GLY A 163 2.55 -19.20 19.15
CA GLY A 163 2.98 -17.96 19.80
C GLY A 163 4.27 -17.35 19.25
N LEU A 164 4.71 -17.75 18.06
CA LEU A 164 5.95 -17.27 17.45
C LEU A 164 5.84 -15.86 16.83
N TYR A 165 4.64 -15.27 16.82
CA TYR A 165 4.39 -13.90 16.37
C TYR A 165 3.81 -13.06 17.52
N PRO A 166 4.66 -12.54 18.42
CA PRO A 166 4.20 -11.84 19.63
C PRO A 166 3.46 -10.53 19.34
N TYR A 167 3.72 -9.90 18.19
CA TYR A 167 3.08 -8.64 17.78
C TYR A 167 1.77 -8.83 16.98
N SER A 168 1.31 -10.08 16.79
CA SER A 168 0.09 -10.37 16.03
C SER A 168 -1.11 -10.80 16.90
N LYS A 169 -0.99 -10.67 18.22
CA LYS A 169 -2.05 -11.00 19.20
C LYS A 169 -2.64 -9.74 19.80
#